data_AF-A0A7W8ZB72-F1
#
_entry.id   AF-A0A7W8ZB72-F1
#
_cell.length_a   1.000
_cell.length_b   1.000
_cell.length_c   1.000
_cell.angle_alpha   90.00
_cell.angle_beta   90.00
_cell.angle_gamma   90.00
#
_symmetry.space_group_name_H-M   'P 1'
#
loop_
_entity.id
_entity.type
_entity.pdbx_description
1 polymer ?
#
loop_
_entity_poly.entity_id
_entity_poly.type
_entity_poly.pdbx_seq_one_letter_code
_entity_poly.pdbx_strand_id
1 'polypeptide(L)'
;MSEPTPPPRVEVTVAAPVEEVWAALRDPELLRRWHGWHYEGLDDEIRQIYLADVTEDAGARVLRLGDGDRFSLHGGEGGTVVRLTRGPIGVNPDWDAYYDDVTQGWRVFLWQLRFAVERHGLAPRRTLHLEGSLDVPGSPAEALGLGEAAALPPGSSYKAESAAGGTLSGEVWASGADGLLITVDQFGDGLAVLAPQPRTTYRPDGGTLLLLTAYDMGDAAFAALETRWTSWWDAHRRPEPTRG
;
A
#
# COMPACT_ATOMS: atom_id res chain seq x y z
N MET A 1 -34.44 -2.70 -14.20
CA MET A 1 -33.57 -3.28 -13.15
C MET A 1 -32.18 -3.28 -13.72
N SER A 2 -31.29 -2.41 -13.24
CA SER A 2 -29.89 -2.45 -13.64
C SER A 2 -29.27 -3.72 -13.08
N GLU A 3 -28.45 -4.42 -13.87
CA GLU A 3 -27.66 -5.53 -13.35
C GLU A 3 -26.78 -5.04 -12.20
N PRO A 4 -26.65 -5.80 -11.11
CA PRO A 4 -25.77 -5.41 -10.02
C PRO A 4 -24.34 -5.33 -10.55
N THR A 5 -23.68 -4.20 -10.34
CA THR A 5 -22.26 -4.01 -10.69
C THR A 5 -21.44 -5.11 -9.99
N PRO A 6 -20.55 -5.81 -10.72
CA PRO A 6 -19.70 -6.82 -10.11
C PRO A 6 -18.79 -6.18 -9.04
N PRO A 7 -18.51 -6.88 -7.94
CA PRO A 7 -17.69 -6.33 -6.87
C PRO A 7 -16.29 -5.98 -7.39
N PRO A 8 -15.66 -4.89 -6.89
CA PRO A 8 -14.31 -4.54 -7.27
C PRO A 8 -13.33 -5.69 -7.06
N ARG A 9 -12.38 -5.80 -7.99
CA ARG A 9 -11.30 -6.78 -7.94
C ARG A 9 -9.96 -6.07 -7.98
N VAL A 10 -9.06 -6.50 -7.11
CA VAL A 10 -7.67 -6.05 -7.06
C VAL A 10 -6.79 -7.26 -7.28
N GLU A 11 -5.87 -7.16 -8.23
CA GLU A 11 -5.02 -8.28 -8.64
C GLU A 11 -3.56 -7.84 -8.76
N VAL A 12 -2.67 -8.69 -8.28
CA VAL A 12 -1.22 -8.62 -8.53
C VAL A 12 -0.71 -10.01 -8.88
N THR A 13 0.24 -10.09 -9.80
CA THR A 13 1.01 -11.32 -10.01
C THR A 13 2.30 -11.21 -9.21
N VAL A 14 2.55 -12.20 -8.36
CA VAL A 14 3.76 -12.31 -7.54
C VAL A 14 4.63 -13.40 -8.15
N ALA A 15 5.88 -13.08 -8.48
CA ALA A 15 6.85 -14.02 -9.05
C ALA A 15 7.41 -15.02 -8.02
N ALA A 16 6.51 -15.71 -7.32
CA ALA A 16 6.81 -16.70 -6.29
C ALA A 16 5.83 -17.89 -6.34
N PRO A 17 6.22 -19.07 -5.82
CA PRO A 17 5.34 -20.24 -5.72
C PRO A 17 4.10 -19.96 -4.87
N VAL A 18 2.99 -20.62 -5.22
CA VAL A 18 1.70 -20.43 -4.53
C VAL A 18 1.79 -20.71 -3.03
N GLU A 19 2.63 -21.65 -2.61
CA GLU A 19 2.79 -22.01 -1.20
C GLU A 19 3.43 -20.89 -0.37
N GLU A 20 4.39 -20.17 -0.95
CA GLU A 20 5.06 -19.04 -0.28
C GLU A 20 4.08 -17.88 -0.10
N VAL A 21 3.33 -17.56 -1.16
CA VAL A 21 2.30 -16.51 -1.12
C VAL A 21 1.14 -16.91 -0.20
N TRP A 22 0.78 -18.20 -0.16
CA TRP A 22 -0.25 -18.72 0.73
C TRP A 22 0.15 -18.65 2.20
N ALA A 23 1.43 -18.87 2.52
CA ALA A 23 1.95 -18.66 3.87
C ALA A 23 1.91 -17.17 4.24
N ALA A 24 2.30 -16.28 3.32
CA ALA A 24 2.31 -14.82 3.53
C ALA A 24 0.93 -14.22 3.87
N LEU A 25 -0.16 -14.88 3.47
CA LEU A 25 -1.53 -14.46 3.75
C LEU A 25 -2.11 -14.99 5.08
N ARG A 26 -1.40 -15.89 5.78
CA ARG A 26 -1.95 -16.60 6.95
C ARG A 26 -1.05 -16.57 8.18
N ASP A 27 0.27 -16.56 7.98
CA ASP A 27 1.21 -16.50 9.09
C ASP A 27 1.26 -15.05 9.62
N PRO A 28 0.92 -14.79 10.90
CA PRO A 28 0.94 -13.45 11.47
C PRO A 28 2.30 -12.77 11.39
N GLU A 29 3.39 -13.54 11.53
CA GLU A 29 4.75 -13.00 11.44
C GLU A 29 5.09 -12.57 10.01
N LEU A 30 4.57 -13.28 9.01
CA LEU A 30 4.75 -12.92 7.59
C LEU A 30 3.80 -11.80 7.16
N LEU A 31 2.57 -11.78 7.67
CA LEU A 31 1.59 -10.70 7.44
C LEU A 31 2.18 -9.35 7.85
N ARG A 32 2.87 -9.30 9.00
CA ARG A 32 3.57 -8.10 9.47
C ARG A 32 4.63 -7.61 8.47
N ARG A 33 5.18 -8.48 7.63
CA ARG A 33 6.23 -8.15 6.64
C ARG A 33 5.72 -7.43 5.41
N TRP A 34 4.41 -7.28 5.22
CA TRP A 34 3.86 -6.56 4.07
C TRP A 34 2.56 -5.78 4.32
N HIS A 35 1.72 -6.19 5.28
CA HIS A 35 0.43 -5.56 5.55
C HIS A 35 0.56 -4.24 6.33
N GLY A 36 -0.14 -3.20 5.92
CA GLY A 36 -0.21 -1.94 6.68
C GLY A 36 1.13 -1.22 6.84
N TRP A 37 1.25 -0.46 7.93
CA TRP A 37 2.42 0.32 8.33
C TRP A 37 2.74 0.13 9.80
N HIS A 38 3.90 0.61 10.25
CA HIS A 38 4.32 0.42 11.64
C HIS A 38 3.62 1.42 12.57
N TYR A 39 2.82 0.89 13.50
CA TYR A 39 2.23 1.59 14.63
C TYR A 39 1.93 0.59 15.76
N GLU A 40 1.55 1.06 16.95
CA GLU A 40 1.37 0.22 18.14
C GLU A 40 0.29 -0.88 17.95
N GLY A 41 -0.79 -0.60 17.22
CA GLY A 41 -1.92 -1.51 17.05
C GLY A 41 -1.84 -2.46 15.85
N LEU A 42 -0.74 -2.48 15.09
CA LEU A 42 -0.64 -3.28 13.86
C LEU A 42 -0.91 -4.78 14.10
N ASP A 43 -0.42 -5.33 15.20
CA ASP A 43 -0.61 -6.77 15.50
C ASP A 43 -2.08 -7.11 15.80
N ASP A 44 -2.80 -6.18 16.43
CA ASP A 44 -4.22 -6.35 16.70
C ASP A 44 -5.05 -6.20 15.42
N GLU A 45 -4.70 -5.24 14.56
CA GLU A 45 -5.30 -5.10 13.23
C GLU A 45 -5.10 -6.36 12.38
N ILE A 46 -3.88 -6.91 12.33
CA ILE A 46 -3.59 -8.16 11.62
C ILE A 46 -4.46 -9.30 12.16
N ARG A 47 -4.56 -9.42 13.49
CA ARG A 47 -5.40 -10.47 14.10
C ARG A 47 -6.87 -10.30 13.74
N GLN A 48 -7.39 -9.07 13.78
CA GLN A 48 -8.78 -8.78 13.43
C GLN A 48 -9.09 -9.10 11.97
N ILE A 49 -8.24 -8.68 11.04
CA ILE A 49 -8.48 -8.82 9.61
C ILE A 49 -8.26 -10.28 9.15
N TYR A 50 -7.17 -10.92 9.57
CA TYR A 50 -6.72 -12.19 8.98
C TYR A 50 -6.98 -13.43 9.83
N LEU A 51 -7.32 -13.29 11.11
CA LEU A 51 -7.37 -14.43 12.04
C LEU A 51 -8.70 -14.58 12.81
N ALA A 52 -9.41 -13.49 13.10
CA ALA A 52 -10.58 -13.53 13.99
C ALA A 52 -11.80 -14.18 13.33
N ASP A 53 -12.34 -13.57 12.27
CA ASP A 53 -13.54 -14.04 11.56
C ASP A 53 -13.18 -14.47 10.13
N VAL A 54 -12.27 -15.43 10.02
CA VAL A 54 -11.72 -15.88 8.73
C VAL A 54 -12.06 -17.33 8.44
N THR A 55 -12.57 -17.58 7.22
CA THR A 55 -12.81 -18.93 6.72
C THR A 55 -11.76 -19.29 5.67
N GLU A 56 -10.98 -20.33 5.96
CA GLU A 56 -9.98 -20.88 5.05
C GLU A 56 -10.54 -22.06 4.25
N ASP A 57 -10.35 -22.05 2.93
CA ASP A 57 -10.42 -23.23 2.07
C ASP A 57 -9.02 -23.46 1.48
N ALA A 58 -8.23 -24.26 2.20
CA ALA A 58 -6.87 -24.58 1.80
C ALA A 58 -6.84 -25.28 0.44
N GLY A 59 -7.78 -26.19 0.17
CA GLY A 59 -7.83 -26.96 -1.07
C GLY A 59 -8.06 -26.08 -2.30
N ALA A 60 -8.91 -25.06 -2.16
CA ALA A 60 -9.15 -24.07 -3.21
C ALA A 60 -8.21 -22.87 -3.18
N ARG A 61 -7.30 -22.77 -2.18
CA ARG A 61 -6.43 -21.61 -1.92
C ARG A 61 -7.23 -20.30 -1.83
N VAL A 62 -8.30 -20.34 -1.03
CA VAL A 62 -9.21 -19.22 -0.80
C VAL A 62 -9.25 -18.85 0.67
N LEU A 63 -9.11 -17.56 0.97
CA LEU A 63 -9.29 -16.98 2.30
C LEU A 63 -10.44 -15.98 2.25
N ARG A 64 -11.45 -16.16 3.10
CA ARG A 64 -12.59 -15.23 3.23
C ARG A 64 -12.48 -14.49 4.55
N LEU A 65 -12.44 -13.17 4.49
CA LEU A 65 -12.35 -12.29 5.64
C LEU A 65 -13.74 -11.97 6.21
N GLY A 66 -13.77 -11.45 7.44
CA GLY A 66 -15.02 -11.19 8.17
C GLY A 66 -15.93 -10.14 7.54
N ASP A 67 -15.36 -9.22 6.76
CA ASP A 67 -16.08 -8.19 6.00
C ASP A 67 -16.62 -8.69 4.64
N GLY A 68 -16.39 -9.97 4.32
CA GLY A 68 -16.79 -10.58 3.06
C GLY A 68 -15.76 -10.43 1.93
N ASP A 69 -14.65 -9.73 2.16
CA ASP A 69 -13.51 -9.72 1.23
C ASP A 69 -12.95 -11.14 1.04
N ARG A 70 -12.51 -11.43 -0.18
CA ARG A 70 -12.04 -12.77 -0.54
C ARG A 70 -10.71 -12.72 -1.27
N PHE A 71 -9.68 -13.30 -0.67
CA PHE A 71 -8.46 -13.69 -1.38
C PHE A 71 -8.64 -15.02 -2.10
N SER A 72 -8.11 -15.11 -3.31
CA SER A 72 -7.93 -16.36 -4.05
C SER A 72 -6.58 -16.35 -4.74
N LEU A 73 -5.83 -17.44 -4.60
CA LEU A 73 -4.54 -17.61 -5.24
C LEU A 73 -4.64 -18.56 -6.44
N HIS A 74 -4.03 -18.15 -7.55
CA HIS A 74 -3.99 -18.94 -8.78
C HIS A 74 -2.53 -19.07 -9.21
N GLY A 75 -1.93 -20.24 -8.98
CA GLY A 75 -0.58 -20.54 -9.45
C GLY A 75 -0.57 -20.74 -10.97
N GLY A 76 0.53 -20.35 -11.62
CA GLY A 76 0.70 -20.50 -13.06
C GLY A 76 2.14 -20.24 -13.52
N GLU A 77 2.31 -20.21 -14.85
CA GLU A 77 3.57 -19.80 -15.46
C GLU A 77 3.81 -18.31 -15.18
N GLY A 78 4.95 -17.97 -14.57
CA GLY A 78 5.28 -16.60 -14.15
C GLY A 78 4.96 -16.28 -12.68
N GLY A 79 4.39 -17.21 -11.91
CA GLY A 79 4.20 -17.07 -10.47
C GLY A 79 2.76 -17.30 -10.01
N THR A 80 2.33 -16.53 -9.02
CA THR A 80 1.02 -16.67 -8.37
C THR A 80 0.22 -15.39 -8.55
N VAL A 81 -0.97 -15.49 -9.13
CA VAL A 81 -1.93 -14.38 -9.16
C VAL A 81 -2.63 -14.32 -7.82
N VAL A 82 -2.42 -13.22 -7.09
CA VAL A 82 -3.16 -12.87 -5.88
C VAL A 82 -4.34 -12.00 -6.28
N ARG A 83 -5.55 -12.52 -6.10
CA ARG A 83 -6.79 -11.79 -6.37
C ARG A 83 -7.52 -11.54 -5.06
N LEU A 84 -7.74 -10.26 -4.74
CA LEU A 84 -8.74 -9.84 -3.78
C LEU A 84 -10.02 -9.44 -4.51
N THR A 85 -11.15 -10.04 -4.13
CA THR A 85 -12.48 -9.59 -4.52
C THR A 85 -13.14 -8.95 -3.31
N ARG A 86 -13.59 -7.70 -3.44
CA ARG A 86 -14.24 -7.00 -2.33
C ARG A 86 -15.58 -7.65 -1.96
N GLY A 87 -15.92 -7.65 -0.68
CA GLY A 87 -17.24 -7.95 -0.17
C GLY A 87 -18.28 -6.95 -0.71
N PRO A 88 -19.58 -7.27 -0.68
CA PRO A 88 -20.61 -6.34 -1.11
C PRO A 88 -20.57 -5.06 -0.27
N ILE A 89 -20.92 -3.93 -0.89
CA ILE A 89 -21.20 -2.69 -0.17
C ILE A 89 -22.30 -3.01 0.86
N GLY A 90 -22.13 -2.51 2.08
CA GLY A 90 -23.05 -2.75 3.18
C GLY A 90 -24.37 -2.02 2.98
N VAL A 91 -25.13 -1.91 4.08
CA VAL A 91 -26.34 -1.08 4.14
C VAL A 91 -26.14 0.14 5.04
N ASN A 92 -24.91 0.38 5.51
CA ASN A 92 -24.59 1.51 6.36
C ASN A 92 -23.89 2.58 5.51
N PRO A 93 -24.58 3.69 5.18
CA PRO A 93 -24.06 4.73 4.30
C PRO A 93 -22.73 5.33 4.78
N ASP A 94 -22.50 5.38 6.10
CA ASP A 94 -21.27 5.92 6.68
C ASP A 94 -20.08 5.01 6.38
N TRP A 95 -20.27 3.68 6.37
CA TRP A 95 -19.24 2.72 5.97
C TRP A 95 -19.08 2.65 4.45
N ASP A 96 -20.18 2.80 3.71
CA ASP A 96 -20.16 2.79 2.25
C ASP A 96 -19.31 3.94 1.70
N ALA A 97 -19.26 5.09 2.39
CA ALA A 97 -18.43 6.23 2.03
C ALA A 97 -16.91 5.92 2.05
N TYR A 98 -16.47 4.89 2.79
CA TYR A 98 -15.07 4.46 2.87
C TYR A 98 -14.77 3.28 1.96
N TYR A 99 -15.74 2.73 1.24
CA TYR A 99 -15.55 1.51 0.45
C TYR A 99 -14.45 1.67 -0.62
N ASP A 100 -14.41 2.83 -1.27
CA ASP A 100 -13.37 3.16 -2.25
C ASP A 100 -12.00 3.36 -1.59
N ASP A 101 -11.94 4.02 -0.42
CA ASP A 101 -10.69 4.18 0.36
C ASP A 101 -10.12 2.82 0.76
N VAL A 102 -10.96 1.91 1.28
CA VAL A 102 -10.53 0.55 1.64
C VAL A 102 -10.08 -0.22 0.39
N THR A 103 -10.74 -0.01 -0.75
CA THR A 103 -10.34 -0.67 -2.01
C THR A 103 -8.98 -0.17 -2.48
N GLN A 104 -8.70 1.12 -2.32
CA GLN A 104 -7.39 1.69 -2.60
C GLN A 104 -6.31 1.20 -1.62
N GLY A 105 -6.64 1.09 -0.33
CA GLY A 105 -5.76 0.49 0.69
C GLY A 105 -5.35 -0.93 0.30
N TRP A 106 -6.29 -1.75 -0.16
CA TRP A 106 -6.01 -3.10 -0.64
C TRP A 106 -5.09 -3.17 -1.87
N ARG A 107 -5.22 -2.22 -2.81
CA ARG A 107 -4.26 -2.09 -3.93
C ARG A 107 -2.84 -1.88 -3.42
N VAL A 108 -2.68 -0.93 -2.50
CA VAL A 108 -1.39 -0.59 -1.91
C VAL A 108 -0.82 -1.78 -1.12
N PHE A 109 -1.62 -2.46 -0.31
CA PHE A 109 -1.16 -3.62 0.45
C PHE A 109 -0.76 -4.80 -0.44
N LEU A 110 -1.48 -5.07 -1.53
CA LEU A 110 -1.08 -6.11 -2.47
C LEU A 110 0.19 -5.77 -3.25
N TRP A 111 0.47 -4.49 -3.52
CA TRP A 111 1.78 -4.11 -4.03
C TRP A 111 2.90 -4.28 -3.02
N GLN A 112 2.66 -3.94 -1.74
CA GLN A 112 3.64 -4.23 -0.68
C GLN A 112 3.89 -5.73 -0.55
N LEU A 113 2.86 -6.58 -0.64
CA LEU A 113 3.02 -8.05 -0.66
C LEU A 113 3.94 -8.47 -1.81
N ARG A 114 3.62 -8.03 -3.03
CA ARG A 114 4.41 -8.37 -4.21
C ARG A 114 5.87 -7.95 -4.02
N PHE A 115 6.10 -6.71 -3.60
CA PHE A 115 7.45 -6.18 -3.39
C PHE A 115 8.20 -6.95 -2.29
N ALA A 116 7.57 -7.16 -1.14
CA ALA A 116 8.19 -7.83 0.00
C ALA A 116 8.58 -9.28 -0.32
N VAL A 117 7.75 -9.99 -1.08
CA VAL A 117 8.04 -11.36 -1.54
C VAL A 117 9.15 -11.35 -2.59
N GLU A 118 8.97 -10.61 -3.71
CA GLU A 118 9.88 -10.68 -4.86
C GLU A 118 11.26 -10.11 -4.58
N ARG A 119 11.35 -9.04 -3.77
CA ARG A 119 12.58 -8.29 -3.57
C ARG A 119 13.34 -8.70 -2.31
N HIS A 120 12.59 -9.01 -1.24
CA HIS A 120 13.14 -9.16 0.11
C HIS A 120 12.84 -10.50 0.76
N GLY A 121 12.14 -11.42 0.08
CA GLY A 121 11.78 -12.73 0.65
C GLY A 121 11.08 -12.61 2.01
N LEU A 122 10.22 -11.59 2.17
CA LEU A 122 9.52 -11.25 3.42
C LEU A 122 10.45 -10.92 4.60
N ALA A 123 11.62 -10.33 4.34
CA ALA A 123 12.50 -9.82 5.39
C ALA A 123 11.80 -8.79 6.31
N PRO A 124 12.29 -8.59 7.54
CA PRO A 124 11.82 -7.52 8.41
C PRO A 124 11.86 -6.14 7.75
N ARG A 125 10.76 -5.40 7.84
CA ARG A 125 10.64 -4.04 7.33
C ARG A 125 10.20 -3.08 8.43
N ARG A 126 10.35 -1.79 8.17
CA ARG A 126 9.64 -0.71 8.87
C ARG A 126 8.96 0.18 7.85
N THR A 127 7.75 0.64 8.14
CA THR A 127 6.99 1.45 7.18
C THR A 127 6.40 2.67 7.85
N LEU A 128 6.76 3.83 7.33
CA LEU A 128 6.15 5.11 7.66
C LEU A 128 4.91 5.30 6.78
N HIS A 129 3.85 5.81 7.38
CA HIS A 129 2.60 6.18 6.72
C HIS A 129 2.36 7.68 6.87
N LEU A 130 2.11 8.34 5.74
CA LEU A 130 1.72 9.73 5.65
C LEU A 130 0.53 9.82 4.69
N GLU A 131 -0.49 10.59 5.05
CA GLU A 131 -1.65 10.76 4.20
C GLU A 131 -2.26 12.16 4.31
N GLY A 132 -3.17 12.46 3.40
CA GLY A 132 -3.94 13.70 3.38
C GLY A 132 -3.83 14.46 2.06
N SER A 133 -4.51 15.60 1.99
CA SER A 133 -4.43 16.50 0.84
C SER A 133 -3.25 17.44 1.01
N LEU A 134 -2.40 17.57 -0.01
CA LEU A 134 -1.31 18.53 -0.01
C LEU A 134 -1.78 19.91 -0.53
N ASP A 135 -1.16 20.98 -0.02
CA ASP A 135 -1.28 22.38 -0.48
C ASP A 135 -0.04 22.76 -1.30
N VAL A 136 0.11 22.09 -2.44
CA VAL A 136 1.30 22.20 -3.28
C VAL A 136 0.89 22.39 -4.74
N PRO A 137 1.65 23.16 -5.53
CA PRO A 137 1.44 23.22 -6.97
C PRO A 137 1.82 21.88 -7.62
N GLY A 138 1.07 21.50 -8.65
CA GLY A 138 1.35 20.28 -9.43
C GLY A 138 0.87 19.00 -8.77
N SER A 139 1.43 17.88 -9.23
CA SER A 139 1.16 16.55 -8.69
C SER A 139 1.92 16.29 -7.38
N PRO A 140 1.44 15.38 -6.53
CA PRO A 140 2.17 14.99 -5.32
C PRO A 140 3.59 14.47 -5.59
N ALA A 141 3.81 13.82 -6.75
CA ALA A 141 5.14 13.36 -7.15
C ALA A 141 6.07 14.55 -7.42
N GLU A 142 5.61 15.55 -8.17
CA GLU A 142 6.38 16.78 -8.42
C GLU A 142 6.69 17.53 -7.13
N ALA A 143 5.71 17.64 -6.22
CA ALA A 143 5.91 18.28 -4.93
C ALA A 143 7.00 17.60 -4.08
N LEU A 144 7.13 16.28 -4.19
CA LEU A 144 8.17 15.50 -3.51
C LEU A 144 9.53 15.51 -4.21
N GLY A 145 9.66 16.15 -5.36
CA GLY A 145 10.85 16.11 -6.20
C GLY A 145 10.97 14.84 -7.06
N LEU A 146 9.90 14.06 -7.18
CA LEU A 146 9.84 12.77 -7.89
C LEU A 146 9.14 12.85 -9.25
N GLY A 147 8.85 14.07 -9.75
CA GLY A 147 8.12 14.26 -11.01
C GLY A 147 8.79 13.61 -12.23
N GLU A 148 10.12 13.73 -12.35
CA GLU A 148 10.87 13.06 -13.43
C GLU A 148 10.81 11.54 -13.29
N ALA A 149 10.97 11.00 -12.08
CA ALA A 149 10.85 9.56 -11.83
C ALA A 149 9.45 9.04 -12.19
N ALA A 150 8.40 9.80 -11.89
CA ALA A 150 7.02 9.44 -12.21
C ALA A 150 6.74 9.33 -13.72
N ALA A 151 7.54 10.03 -14.55
CA ALA A 151 7.42 10.00 -16.00
C ALA A 151 8.23 8.87 -16.66
N LEU A 152 9.10 8.19 -15.91
CA LEU A 152 9.90 7.08 -16.44
C LEU A 152 9.07 5.77 -16.51
N PRO A 153 9.34 4.91 -17.50
CA PRO A 153 8.72 3.60 -17.56
C PRO A 153 9.24 2.68 -16.43
N PRO A 154 8.42 1.71 -15.96
CA PRO A 154 8.88 0.68 -15.02
C PRO A 154 10.16 -0.02 -15.51
N GLY A 155 11.08 -0.34 -14.60
CA GLY A 155 12.42 -0.84 -14.90
C GLY A 155 13.49 0.24 -15.04
N SER A 156 13.10 1.53 -15.10
CA SER A 156 14.06 2.62 -15.28
C SER A 156 14.70 3.02 -13.96
N SER A 157 16.03 3.17 -13.97
CA SER A 157 16.73 3.79 -12.85
C SER A 157 16.41 5.29 -12.78
N TYR A 158 16.33 5.83 -11.56
CA TYR A 158 16.15 7.25 -11.32
C TYR A 158 17.13 7.75 -10.25
N LYS A 159 17.34 9.07 -10.26
CA LYS A 159 18.00 9.80 -9.19
C LYS A 159 17.32 11.16 -9.05
N ALA A 160 16.91 11.52 -7.85
CA ALA A 160 16.16 12.74 -7.60
C ALA A 160 16.56 13.37 -6.26
N GLU A 161 16.52 14.70 -6.17
CA GLU A 161 16.59 15.40 -4.88
C GLU A 161 15.18 15.48 -4.31
N SER A 162 14.96 14.87 -3.14
CA SER A 162 13.66 14.91 -2.49
C SER A 162 13.39 16.28 -1.88
N ALA A 163 12.15 16.76 -2.00
CA ALA A 163 11.71 17.96 -1.29
C ALA A 163 11.72 17.77 0.24
N ALA A 164 11.54 16.53 0.72
CA ALA A 164 11.73 16.19 2.13
C ALA A 164 13.22 16.18 2.54
N GLY A 165 14.14 16.32 1.58
CA GLY A 165 15.57 16.43 1.79
C GLY A 165 16.33 15.13 1.51
N GLY A 166 17.51 15.31 0.93
CA GLY A 166 18.43 14.24 0.54
C GLY A 166 18.16 13.70 -0.87
N THR A 167 19.18 13.06 -1.41
CA THR A 167 19.11 12.39 -2.70
C THR A 167 18.47 11.01 -2.56
N LEU A 168 17.48 10.72 -3.41
CA LEU A 168 16.90 9.39 -3.59
C LEU A 168 17.39 8.80 -4.91
N SER A 169 17.67 7.51 -4.91
CA SER A 169 17.96 6.73 -6.11
C SER A 169 17.34 5.35 -6.01
N GLY A 170 17.11 4.74 -7.16
CA GLY A 170 16.58 3.38 -7.24
C GLY A 170 15.98 3.15 -8.63
N GLU A 171 14.90 2.39 -8.68
CA GLU A 171 14.20 2.00 -9.90
C GLU A 171 12.71 2.34 -9.80
N VAL A 172 12.10 2.72 -10.93
CA VAL A 172 10.64 2.74 -11.04
C VAL A 172 10.13 1.31 -11.09
N TRP A 173 9.52 0.85 -10.00
CA TRP A 173 9.02 -0.51 -9.88
C TRP A 173 7.68 -0.70 -10.61
N ALA A 174 6.78 0.27 -10.44
CA ALA A 174 5.50 0.32 -11.13
C ALA A 174 4.96 1.75 -11.15
N SER A 175 4.18 2.10 -12.17
CA SER A 175 3.48 3.38 -12.26
C SER A 175 2.17 3.23 -13.03
N GLY A 176 1.17 4.04 -12.72
CA GLY A 176 -0.12 4.04 -13.40
C GLY A 176 -1.15 4.92 -12.72
N ALA A 177 -2.42 4.74 -13.11
CA ALA A 177 -3.55 5.51 -12.54
C ALA A 177 -3.71 5.30 -11.03
N ASP A 178 -3.28 4.14 -10.52
CA ASP A 178 -3.44 3.77 -9.12
C ASP A 178 -2.26 4.25 -8.24
N GLY A 179 -1.21 4.83 -8.82
CA GLY A 179 -0.07 5.37 -8.08
C GLY A 179 1.31 5.15 -8.73
N LEU A 180 2.35 5.62 -8.04
CA LEU A 180 3.76 5.44 -8.35
C LEU A 180 4.42 4.60 -7.25
N LEU A 181 5.20 3.62 -7.66
CA LEU A 181 5.98 2.75 -6.79
C LEU A 181 7.43 2.78 -7.27
N ILE A 182 8.33 3.20 -6.39
CA ILE A 182 9.76 3.29 -6.68
C ILE A 182 10.56 2.59 -5.58
N THR A 183 11.60 1.89 -5.98
CA THR A 183 12.60 1.42 -5.01
C THR A 183 13.44 2.60 -4.53
N VAL A 184 13.97 2.51 -3.31
CA VAL A 184 14.82 3.55 -2.74
C VAL A 184 16.03 2.90 -2.08
N ASP A 185 17.20 3.04 -2.71
CA ASP A 185 18.46 2.45 -2.25
C ASP A 185 18.79 2.90 -0.83
N GLN A 186 18.56 4.17 -0.53
CA GLN A 186 18.81 4.80 0.77
C GLN A 186 17.94 4.22 1.90
N PHE A 187 16.89 3.48 1.55
CA PHE A 187 15.99 2.80 2.51
C PHE A 187 16.30 1.30 2.63
N GLY A 188 17.51 0.90 2.26
CA GLY A 188 17.90 -0.52 2.23
C GLY A 188 17.26 -1.25 1.06
N ASP A 189 17.31 -0.64 -0.13
CA ASP A 189 16.54 -1.10 -1.30
C ASP A 189 15.04 -1.22 -0.97
N GLY A 190 14.54 -0.21 -0.24
CA GLY A 190 13.17 -0.14 0.25
C GLY A 190 12.18 0.30 -0.83
N LEU A 191 10.94 0.59 -0.43
CA LEU A 191 9.86 0.98 -1.34
C LEU A 191 9.24 2.30 -0.90
N ALA A 192 9.09 3.24 -1.83
CA ALA A 192 8.19 4.37 -1.68
C ALA A 192 6.96 4.16 -2.56
N VAL A 193 5.77 4.23 -1.95
CA VAL A 193 4.48 4.16 -2.64
C VAL A 193 3.81 5.51 -2.51
N LEU A 194 3.48 6.12 -3.65
CA LEU A 194 2.69 7.34 -3.73
C LEU A 194 1.39 7.03 -4.47
N ALA A 195 0.28 6.96 -3.75
CA ALA A 195 -1.00 6.55 -4.29
C ALA A 195 -2.06 7.65 -4.11
N PRO A 196 -2.98 7.85 -5.06
CA PRO A 196 -4.09 8.76 -4.87
C PRO A 196 -5.04 8.20 -3.82
N GLN A 197 -5.62 9.07 -3.01
CA GLN A 197 -6.77 8.71 -2.19
C GLN A 197 -8.06 9.21 -2.85
N PRO A 198 -9.11 8.36 -2.92
CA PRO A 198 -10.40 8.72 -3.48
C PRO A 198 -11.00 10.01 -2.90
N ARG A 199 -11.88 10.63 -3.69
CA ARG A 199 -12.70 11.74 -3.23
C ARG A 199 -13.80 11.19 -2.33
N THR A 200 -13.98 11.80 -1.16
CA THR A 200 -15.09 11.49 -0.25
C THR A 200 -15.78 12.77 0.19
N THR A 201 -16.88 12.66 0.94
CA THR A 201 -17.55 13.80 1.56
C THR A 201 -16.64 14.58 2.50
N TYR A 202 -15.70 13.90 3.17
CA TYR A 202 -14.72 14.51 4.08
C TYR A 202 -13.43 14.94 3.37
N ARG A 203 -13.18 14.40 2.17
CA ARG A 203 -12.02 14.67 1.34
C ARG A 203 -12.46 15.00 -0.10
N PRO A 204 -13.10 16.16 -0.33
CA PRO A 204 -13.76 16.47 -1.60
C PRO A 204 -12.79 16.59 -2.78
N ASP A 205 -11.53 16.95 -2.51
CA ASP A 205 -10.47 17.07 -3.51
C ASP A 205 -9.64 15.79 -3.70
N GLY A 206 -9.96 14.74 -2.94
CA GLY A 206 -9.10 13.57 -2.84
C GLY A 206 -7.83 13.87 -2.05
N GLY A 207 -6.95 12.89 -1.95
CA GLY A 207 -5.74 13.00 -1.15
C GLY A 207 -4.61 12.19 -1.74
N THR A 208 -3.57 12.03 -0.95
CA THR A 208 -2.40 11.26 -1.31
C THR A 208 -1.99 10.43 -0.12
N LEU A 209 -1.75 9.15 -0.39
CA LEU A 209 -1.12 8.20 0.52
C LEU A 209 0.35 8.09 0.13
N LEU A 210 1.23 8.30 1.10
CA LEU A 210 2.66 8.04 0.99
C LEU A 210 3.06 6.97 2.00
N LEU A 211 3.56 5.84 1.50
CA LEU A 211 4.21 4.83 2.32
C LEU A 211 5.70 4.81 2.03
N LEU A 212 6.53 4.85 3.07
CA LEU A 212 7.98 4.67 2.98
C LEU A 212 8.38 3.44 3.75
N THR A 213 8.68 2.37 3.03
CA THR A 213 9.09 1.08 3.58
C THR A 213 10.60 0.94 3.48
N ALA A 214 11.24 0.71 4.63
CA ALA A 214 12.69 0.50 4.75
C ALA A 214 13.00 -0.92 5.24
N TYR A 215 14.11 -1.46 4.76
CA TYR A 215 14.70 -2.74 5.16
C TYR A 215 16.10 -2.49 5.73
N ASP A 216 16.55 -3.36 6.65
CA ASP A 216 17.88 -3.30 7.27
C ASP A 216 18.29 -1.92 7.83
N MET A 217 17.30 -1.11 8.22
CA MET A 217 17.50 0.24 8.75
C MET A 217 17.38 0.24 10.27
N GLY A 218 18.45 0.64 10.95
CA GLY A 218 18.48 0.75 12.41
C GLY A 218 17.56 1.85 12.97
N ASP A 219 17.22 1.75 14.25
CA ASP A 219 16.20 2.61 14.89
C ASP A 219 16.45 4.11 14.77
N ALA A 220 17.69 4.54 15.01
CA ALA A 220 18.04 5.97 14.92
C ALA A 220 17.92 6.50 13.49
N ALA A 221 18.29 5.68 12.49
CA ALA A 221 18.19 6.06 11.07
C ALA A 221 16.73 6.15 10.63
N PHE A 222 15.89 5.19 11.04
CA PHE A 222 14.47 5.24 10.73
C PHE A 222 13.76 6.40 11.44
N ALA A 223 14.07 6.67 12.71
CA ALA A 223 13.51 7.82 13.43
C ALA A 223 13.88 9.16 12.78
N ALA A 224 15.10 9.28 12.24
CA ALA A 224 15.53 10.45 11.49
C ALA A 224 14.81 10.57 10.14
N LEU A 225 14.55 9.45 9.46
CA LEU A 225 13.71 9.40 8.25
C LEU A 225 12.30 9.87 8.58
N GLU A 226 11.66 9.26 9.58
CA GLU A 226 10.32 9.61 10.05
C GLU A 226 10.20 11.10 10.38
N THR A 227 11.10 11.63 11.22
CA THR A 227 11.08 13.05 11.59
C THR A 227 11.16 13.95 10.37
N ARG A 228 12.06 13.65 9.43
CA ARG A 228 12.30 14.45 8.23
C ARG A 228 11.08 14.48 7.31
N TRP A 229 10.54 13.30 7.00
CA TRP A 229 9.42 13.17 6.07
C TRP A 229 8.11 13.68 6.68
N THR A 230 7.84 13.40 7.96
CA THR A 230 6.66 13.93 8.66
C THR A 230 6.71 15.45 8.76
N SER A 231 7.87 16.04 9.07
CA SER A 231 8.00 17.50 9.15
C SER A 231 7.73 18.17 7.81
N TRP A 232 8.23 17.61 6.71
CA TRP A 232 7.93 18.11 5.38
C TRP A 232 6.45 17.96 5.05
N TRP A 233 5.86 16.79 5.33
CA TRP A 233 4.45 16.51 5.04
C TRP A 233 3.52 17.45 5.80
N ASP A 234 3.74 17.62 7.10
CA ASP A 234 2.93 18.50 7.95
C ASP A 234 3.02 19.97 7.54
N ALA A 235 4.17 20.42 7.03
CA ALA A 235 4.34 21.78 6.54
C ALA A 235 3.59 22.05 5.23
N HIS A 236 3.24 21.00 4.47
CA HIS A 236 2.60 21.10 3.16
C HIS A 236 1.21 20.47 3.10
N ARG A 237 0.72 19.82 4.17
CA ARG A 237 -0.63 19.27 4.18
C ARG A 237 -1.65 20.39 4.37
N ARG A 238 -2.76 20.30 3.65
CA ARG A 238 -3.95 21.10 3.93
C ARG A 238 -4.53 20.65 5.28
N PRO A 239 -4.93 21.60 6.15
CA PRO A 239 -5.69 21.26 7.35
C PRO A 239 -6.97 20.51 6.95
N GLU A 240 -7.26 19.40 7.62
CA GLU A 240 -8.56 18.75 7.42
C GLU A 240 -9.68 19.68 7.89
N PRO A 241 -10.82 19.74 7.16
CA PRO A 241 -11.98 20.44 7.66
C PRO A 241 -12.38 19.82 9.00
N THR A 242 -12.51 20.65 10.05
CA THR A 242 -13.00 20.20 11.36
C THR A 242 -14.33 19.47 11.17
N ARG A 243 -14.40 18.21 11.64
CA ARG A 243 -15.67 17.49 11.77
C ARG A 243 -16.57 18.28 12.72
N GLY A 244 -17.64 18.86 12.17
CA GLY A 244 -18.68 19.57 12.94
C GLY A 244 -19.59 18.61 13.70
#